data_AF-M1YMZ7-F1
#
_entry.id   AF-M1YMZ7-F1
#
_cell.length_a   1.000
_cell.length_b   1.000
_cell.length_c   1.000
_cell.angle_alpha   90.00
_cell.angle_beta   90.00
_cell.angle_gamma   90.00
#
_symmetry.space_group_name_H-M   'P 1'
#
loop_
_entity.id
_entity.type
_entity.pdbx_description
1 polymer ?
#
loop_
_entity_poly.entity_id
_entity_poly.type
_entity_poly.pdbx_seq_one_letter_code
_entity_poly.pdbx_strand_id
1 'polypeptide(L)'
;MFDEPGRDQTFSSTQAAQDAVFTLDNIQYNRSSNIVDDLIDGTTLTLEAEGSGTIQISISTDEIEDKIEAFVEEYNEILAFIEKNAFFDSDTLETGPLFGSASLRQLKQNLADQVSAKVQGLSGDLNYLSTIGIATRGDGTLELDSAKLASALSSDPQGVINLFITSGSASHSEVEFVSASEFTEEGEFELRVIDGVPHLRKSGETEFVAAVAGPGNTYIGAQDTSAEGLVFSIDPAELETDGDKGTLTVSIGIAEKLDRALTESTRESGDSALAADINTTTKKIEDLNEVILMLDDRLKLFEDNLRHQFIRLETILGQLNSQREAVQASLANLPGALKSSN
;
A
#
# COMPACT_ATOMS: atom_id res chain seq x y z
N MET A 1 -56.45 43.79 53.21
CA MET A 1 -56.05 43.04 52.00
C MET A 1 -54.55 42.82 52.14
N PHE A 2 -54.15 41.56 52.18
CA PHE A 2 -52.95 41.02 52.83
C PHE A 2 -51.63 41.63 52.33
N ASP A 3 -50.83 42.13 53.27
CA ASP A 3 -49.40 42.33 53.13
C ASP A 3 -48.75 40.99 53.53
N GLU A 4 -48.29 40.19 52.56
CA GLU A 4 -47.48 39.02 52.89
C GLU A 4 -46.07 39.51 53.26
N PRO A 5 -45.59 39.24 54.49
CA PRO A 5 -44.21 39.53 54.82
C PRO A 5 -43.34 38.63 53.95
N GLY A 6 -42.49 39.26 53.13
CA GLY A 6 -41.47 38.58 52.34
C GLY A 6 -40.74 37.58 53.22
N ARG A 7 -40.77 36.31 52.83
CA ARG A 7 -39.91 35.31 53.43
C ARG A 7 -38.48 35.71 53.11
N ASP A 8 -37.80 36.33 54.06
CA ASP A 8 -36.35 36.44 54.07
C ASP A 8 -35.81 35.01 54.09
N GLN A 9 -35.53 34.49 52.89
CA GLN A 9 -34.90 33.19 52.75
C GLN A 9 -33.47 33.35 53.26
N THR A 10 -33.26 33.00 54.52
CA THR A 10 -31.95 32.94 55.13
C THR A 10 -31.27 31.68 54.62
N PHE A 11 -30.40 31.82 53.63
CA PHE A 11 -29.55 30.75 53.16
C PHE A 11 -28.37 30.57 54.13
N SER A 12 -28.22 29.37 54.69
CA SER A 12 -26.99 28.96 55.35
C SER A 12 -26.15 28.13 54.38
N SER A 13 -24.87 28.48 54.22
CA SER A 13 -23.94 27.70 53.42
C SER A 13 -23.55 26.43 54.20
N THR A 14 -23.90 25.27 53.65
CA THR A 14 -23.55 23.96 54.21
C THR A 14 -22.13 23.53 53.83
N GLN A 15 -21.61 24.05 52.72
CA GLN A 15 -20.25 23.81 52.23
C GLN A 15 -19.81 25.03 51.40
N ALA A 16 -18.62 25.54 51.67
CA ALA A 16 -18.00 26.59 50.86
C ALA A 16 -17.39 25.97 49.60
N ALA A 17 -17.49 26.65 48.46
CA ALA A 17 -16.69 26.30 47.30
C ALA A 17 -15.21 26.48 47.63
N GLN A 18 -14.39 25.54 47.21
CA GLN A 18 -12.94 25.55 47.42
C GLN A 18 -12.27 25.16 46.11
N ASP A 19 -11.15 25.82 45.82
CA ASP A 19 -10.26 25.43 44.73
C ASP A 19 -9.53 24.13 45.13
N ALA A 20 -9.25 23.29 44.14
CA ALA A 20 -8.36 22.17 44.30
C ALA A 20 -6.93 22.66 44.52
N VAL A 21 -6.26 22.14 45.55
CA VAL A 21 -4.89 22.47 45.91
C VAL A 21 -4.07 21.20 45.96
N PHE A 22 -3.02 21.11 45.16
CA PHE A 22 -2.16 19.93 45.08
C PHE A 22 -0.73 20.30 44.70
N THR A 23 0.18 19.34 44.79
CA THR A 23 1.59 19.52 44.43
C THR A 23 2.00 18.49 43.37
N LEU A 24 2.69 18.96 42.33
CA LEU A 24 3.35 18.12 41.32
C LEU A 24 4.84 18.52 41.31
N ASP A 25 5.74 17.54 41.44
CA ASP A 25 7.19 17.76 41.53
C ASP A 25 7.62 18.84 42.54
N ASN A 26 6.93 18.90 43.68
CA ASN A 26 7.10 19.88 44.77
C ASN A 26 6.70 21.33 44.41
N ILE A 27 6.05 21.55 43.29
CA ILE A 27 5.44 22.83 42.92
C ILE A 27 3.96 22.78 43.24
N GLN A 28 3.45 23.78 43.97
CA GLN A 28 2.05 23.87 44.36
C GLN A 28 1.21 24.49 43.23
N TYR A 29 0.08 23.87 42.92
CA TYR A 29 -0.89 24.35 41.96
C TYR A 29 -2.26 24.53 42.62
N ASN A 30 -2.99 25.53 42.13
CA ASN A 30 -4.39 25.77 42.49
C ASN A 30 -5.24 25.72 41.23
N ARG A 31 -6.38 25.03 41.27
CA ARG A 31 -7.32 24.92 40.15
C ARG A 31 -8.76 25.02 40.65
N SER A 32 -9.61 25.72 39.90
CA SER A 32 -11.03 25.86 40.25
C SER A 32 -11.87 24.59 40.01
N SER A 33 -11.26 23.56 39.40
CA SER A 33 -11.86 22.28 39.06
C SER A 33 -10.95 21.13 39.48
N ASN A 34 -11.56 19.97 39.78
CA ASN A 34 -10.84 18.71 40.00
C ASN A 34 -10.40 18.04 38.70
N ILE A 35 -10.76 18.58 37.53
CA ILE A 35 -10.27 18.14 36.22
C ILE A 35 -9.25 19.17 35.75
N VAL A 36 -8.01 18.74 35.53
CA VAL A 36 -6.87 19.59 35.21
C VAL A 36 -6.23 19.08 33.91
N ASP A 37 -6.35 19.86 32.83
CA ASP A 37 -5.92 19.51 31.47
C ASP A 37 -4.80 20.42 30.94
N ASP A 38 -4.31 21.35 31.77
CA ASP A 38 -3.39 22.42 31.38
C ASP A 38 -1.98 22.31 31.98
N LEU A 39 -1.71 21.26 32.76
CA LEU A 39 -0.45 21.11 33.50
C LEU A 39 0.62 20.30 32.79
N ILE A 40 0.22 19.21 32.15
CA ILE A 40 1.11 18.32 31.41
C ILE A 40 0.48 18.15 30.04
N ASP A 41 1.21 18.59 29.01
CA ASP A 41 0.73 18.56 27.63
C ASP A 41 0.30 17.14 27.23
N GLY A 42 -0.83 17.05 26.53
CA GLY A 42 -1.41 15.76 26.13
C GLY A 42 -2.03 14.91 27.26
N THR A 43 -2.20 15.44 28.48
CA THR A 43 -2.81 14.68 29.59
C THR A 43 -3.96 15.42 30.27
N THR A 44 -4.81 14.65 30.96
CA THR A 44 -5.85 15.20 31.84
C THR A 44 -5.78 14.51 33.18
N LEU A 45 -5.51 15.28 34.23
CA LEU A 45 -5.45 14.81 35.60
C LEU A 45 -6.80 15.02 36.27
N THR A 46 -7.41 13.94 36.76
CA THR A 46 -8.64 14.00 37.56
C THR A 46 -8.32 13.76 39.04
N LEU A 47 -8.62 14.73 39.89
CA LEU A 47 -8.40 14.72 41.33
C LEU A 47 -9.64 14.15 42.03
N GLU A 48 -9.56 12.89 42.48
CA GLU A 48 -10.71 12.23 43.10
C GLU A 48 -10.75 12.39 44.63
N ALA A 49 -9.60 12.22 45.29
CA ALA A 49 -9.47 12.30 46.74
C ALA A 49 -8.08 12.78 47.17
N GLU A 50 -7.99 13.29 48.39
CA GLU A 50 -6.71 13.68 48.99
C GLU A 50 -5.78 12.46 49.13
N GLY A 51 -4.52 12.62 48.73
CA GLY A 51 -3.53 11.56 48.80
C GLY A 51 -2.20 11.97 48.16
N SER A 52 -1.27 11.02 48.13
CA SER A 52 0.02 11.16 47.46
C SER A 52 0.30 9.90 46.66
N GLY A 53 0.86 10.06 45.46
CA GLY A 53 1.26 8.96 44.61
C GLY A 53 2.23 9.42 43.53
N THR A 54 2.68 8.47 42.72
CA THR A 54 3.50 8.74 41.54
C THR A 54 2.65 8.46 40.31
N ILE A 55 2.67 9.39 39.36
CA ILE A 55 2.09 9.19 38.04
C ILE A 55 3.22 8.73 37.12
N GLN A 56 3.06 7.57 36.48
CA GLN A 56 3.99 7.08 35.48
C GLN A 56 3.30 7.17 34.12
N ILE A 57 3.88 7.97 33.21
CA ILE A 57 3.44 8.06 31.83
C ILE A 57 4.37 7.17 31.00
N SER A 58 3.80 6.20 30.30
CA SER A 58 4.53 5.29 29.41
C SER A 58 3.77 5.13 28.09
N ILE A 59 4.50 4.86 27.02
CA ILE A 59 3.90 4.49 25.73
C ILE A 59 3.18 3.15 25.91
N SER A 60 1.92 3.08 25.49
CA SER A 60 1.20 1.81 25.39
C SER A 60 1.72 1.03 24.21
N THR A 61 2.18 -0.21 24.44
CA THR A 61 2.79 -1.05 23.39
C THR A 61 1.81 -2.05 22.79
N ASP A 62 0.66 -2.28 23.42
CA ASP A 62 -0.32 -3.29 23.01
C ASP A 62 -0.84 -3.02 21.58
N GLU A 63 -1.26 -1.78 21.30
CA GLU A 63 -1.71 -1.40 19.96
C GLU A 63 -0.59 -1.47 18.91
N ILE A 64 0.67 -1.26 19.32
CA ILE A 64 1.82 -1.37 18.43
C ILE A 64 2.07 -2.84 18.07
N GLU A 65 2.02 -3.73 19.07
CA GLU A 65 2.14 -5.18 18.89
C GLU A 65 1.06 -5.69 17.93
N ASP A 66 -0.21 -5.36 18.17
CA ASP A 66 -1.34 -5.73 17.32
C ASP A 66 -1.15 -5.28 15.85
N LYS A 67 -0.63 -4.06 15.63
CA LYS A 67 -0.37 -3.53 14.28
C LYS A 67 0.77 -4.25 13.58
N ILE A 68 1.79 -4.65 14.32
CA ILE A 68 2.92 -5.41 13.78
C ILE A 68 2.51 -6.86 13.46
N GLU A 69 1.68 -7.48 14.31
CA GLU A 69 1.08 -8.79 14.04
C GLU A 69 0.26 -8.76 12.74
N ALA A 70 -0.66 -7.79 12.63
CA ALA A 70 -1.47 -7.61 11.43
C ALA A 70 -0.61 -7.37 10.17
N PHE A 71 0.47 -6.60 10.27
CA PHE A 71 1.40 -6.39 9.17
C PHE A 71 2.04 -7.71 8.68
N VAL A 72 2.46 -8.57 9.60
CA VAL A 72 3.05 -9.89 9.29
C VAL A 72 2.01 -10.80 8.63
N GLU A 73 0.77 -10.79 9.13
CA GLU A 73 -0.34 -11.56 8.58
C GLU A 73 -0.66 -11.11 7.14
N GLU A 74 -0.92 -9.83 6.91
CA GLU A 74 -1.26 -9.27 5.60
C GLU A 74 -0.15 -9.50 4.55
N TYR A 75 1.12 -9.36 4.95
CA TYR A 75 2.25 -9.71 4.09
C TYR A 75 2.20 -11.18 3.66
N ASN A 76 1.94 -12.09 4.61
CA ASN A 76 1.84 -13.52 4.34
C ASN A 76 0.61 -13.85 3.48
N GLU A 77 -0.51 -13.15 3.64
CA GLU A 77 -1.70 -13.30 2.80
C GLU A 77 -1.41 -12.94 1.34
N ILE A 78 -0.64 -11.87 1.08
CA ILE A 78 -0.21 -11.51 -0.28
C ILE A 78 0.60 -12.66 -0.90
N LEU A 79 1.56 -13.22 -0.16
CA LEU A 79 2.37 -14.33 -0.68
C LEU A 79 1.55 -15.60 -0.91
N ALA A 80 0.62 -15.91 0.00
CA ALA A 80 -0.30 -17.04 -0.15
C ALA A 80 -1.21 -16.86 -1.39
N PHE A 81 -1.67 -15.63 -1.64
CA PHE A 81 -2.46 -15.31 -2.83
C PHE A 81 -1.64 -15.49 -4.12
N ILE A 82 -0.38 -15.03 -4.14
CA ILE A 82 0.52 -15.23 -5.28
C ILE A 82 0.76 -16.72 -5.50
N GLU A 83 1.10 -17.47 -4.46
CA GLU A 83 1.37 -18.92 -4.56
C GLU A 83 0.16 -19.69 -5.08
N LYS A 84 -1.02 -19.41 -4.53
CA LYS A 84 -2.29 -20.02 -4.97
C LYS A 84 -2.60 -19.78 -6.44
N ASN A 85 -2.16 -18.67 -7.03
CA ASN A 85 -2.42 -18.35 -8.43
C ASN A 85 -1.26 -18.68 -9.37
N ALA A 86 -0.03 -18.79 -8.85
CA ALA A 86 1.18 -19.04 -9.63
C ALA A 86 1.78 -20.44 -9.41
N PHE A 87 1.06 -21.35 -8.76
CA PHE A 87 1.54 -22.70 -8.46
C PHE A 87 1.86 -23.54 -9.70
N PHE A 88 2.73 -24.52 -9.50
CA PHE A 88 2.92 -25.65 -10.39
C PHE A 88 3.01 -26.92 -9.54
N ASP A 89 2.13 -27.87 -9.82
CA ASP A 89 2.14 -29.19 -9.20
C ASP A 89 2.92 -30.15 -10.12
N SER A 90 4.04 -30.67 -9.61
CA SER A 90 4.90 -31.57 -10.38
C SER A 90 4.31 -32.96 -10.61
N ASP A 91 3.35 -33.38 -9.78
CA ASP A 91 2.76 -34.72 -9.82
C ASP A 91 1.58 -34.74 -10.79
N THR A 92 0.75 -33.70 -10.79
CA THR A 92 -0.42 -33.57 -11.67
C THR A 92 -0.11 -32.81 -12.96
N LEU A 93 1.02 -32.09 -13.02
CA LEU A 93 1.37 -31.13 -14.07
C LEU A 93 0.34 -29.99 -14.22
N GLU A 94 -0.44 -29.73 -13.17
CA GLU A 94 -1.39 -28.62 -13.12
C GLU A 94 -0.68 -27.32 -12.74
N THR A 95 -1.18 -26.22 -13.31
CA THR A 95 -0.64 -24.87 -13.09
C THR A 95 -1.74 -23.91 -12.68
N GLY A 96 -1.41 -22.99 -11.79
CA GLY A 96 -2.25 -21.83 -11.52
C GLY A 96 -2.35 -20.90 -12.75
N PRO A 97 -3.39 -20.06 -12.82
CA PRO A 97 -3.64 -19.17 -13.97
C PRO A 97 -2.51 -18.17 -14.24
N LEU A 98 -1.69 -17.86 -13.22
CA LEU A 98 -0.58 -16.91 -13.29
C LEU A 98 0.79 -17.61 -13.24
N PHE A 99 0.83 -18.94 -13.44
CA PHE A 99 2.08 -19.68 -13.52
C PHE A 99 3.00 -19.10 -14.59
N GLY A 100 4.28 -18.95 -14.25
CA GLY A 100 5.28 -18.39 -15.16
C GLY A 100 5.25 -16.87 -15.32
N SER A 101 4.34 -16.13 -14.65
CA SER A 101 4.33 -14.66 -14.68
C SER A 101 5.66 -14.07 -14.19
N ALA A 102 6.32 -13.27 -15.02
CA ALA A 102 7.55 -12.57 -14.67
C ALA A 102 7.28 -11.42 -13.69
N SER A 103 6.18 -10.69 -13.89
CA SER A 103 5.78 -9.55 -13.08
C SER A 103 5.47 -9.97 -11.63
N LEU A 104 4.78 -11.11 -11.42
CA LEU A 104 4.56 -11.63 -10.06
C LEU A 104 5.85 -12.08 -9.37
N ARG A 105 6.79 -12.69 -10.12
CA ARG A 105 8.10 -13.04 -9.56
C ARG A 105 8.89 -11.79 -9.16
N GLN A 106 8.85 -10.75 -10.00
CA GLN A 106 9.49 -9.48 -9.69
C GLN A 106 8.85 -8.81 -8.47
N LEU A 107 7.52 -8.81 -8.38
CA LEU A 107 6.80 -8.31 -7.21
C LEU A 107 7.23 -9.06 -5.95
N LYS A 108 7.19 -10.40 -5.97
CA LYS A 108 7.61 -11.22 -4.83
C LYS A 108 9.06 -10.91 -4.40
N GLN A 109 9.97 -10.74 -5.36
CA GLN A 109 11.36 -10.36 -5.08
C GLN A 109 11.44 -8.96 -4.45
N ASN A 110 10.76 -7.97 -5.02
CA ASN A 110 10.75 -6.60 -4.50
C ASN A 110 10.23 -6.56 -3.05
N LEU A 111 9.14 -7.28 -2.76
CA LEU A 111 8.57 -7.36 -1.41
C LEU A 111 9.55 -8.03 -0.43
N ALA A 112 10.18 -9.13 -0.84
CA ALA A 112 11.20 -9.81 -0.04
C ALA A 112 12.43 -8.92 0.23
N ASP A 113 12.85 -8.14 -0.77
CA ASP A 113 13.96 -7.20 -0.65
C ASP A 113 13.63 -6.08 0.35
N GLN A 114 12.40 -5.55 0.33
CA GLN A 114 12.00 -4.50 1.28
C GLN A 114 11.98 -5.00 2.73
N VAL A 115 11.38 -6.16 3.01
CA VAL A 115 11.32 -6.68 4.41
C VAL A 115 12.67 -7.15 4.95
N SER A 116 13.59 -7.50 4.05
CA SER A 116 14.95 -7.91 4.42
C SER A 116 15.92 -6.73 4.48
N ALA A 117 15.49 -5.54 4.03
CA ALA A 117 16.34 -4.37 3.95
C ALA A 117 16.74 -3.87 5.34
N LYS A 118 17.95 -3.31 5.42
CA LYS A 118 18.34 -2.48 6.55
C LYS A 118 17.60 -1.14 6.43
N VAL A 119 17.00 -0.67 7.53
CA VAL A 119 16.53 0.71 7.63
C VAL A 119 17.74 1.62 7.90
N GLN A 120 18.00 2.55 6.99
CA GLN A 120 19.11 3.49 7.10
C GLN A 120 18.71 4.68 7.97
N GLY A 121 19.68 5.35 8.58
CA GLY A 121 19.46 6.58 9.36
C GLY A 121 18.98 6.36 10.80
N LEU A 122 18.63 5.13 11.18
CA LEU A 122 18.34 4.78 12.56
C LEU A 122 19.62 4.63 13.40
N SER A 123 19.58 5.16 14.60
CA SER A 123 20.65 5.06 15.58
C SER A 123 20.55 3.76 16.38
N GLY A 124 21.66 3.05 16.57
CA GLY A 124 21.70 1.82 17.35
C GLY A 124 21.63 0.54 16.50
N ASP A 125 21.23 -0.55 17.14
CA ASP A 125 21.22 -1.90 16.53
C ASP A 125 19.86 -2.30 15.92
N LEU A 126 18.79 -1.55 16.23
CA LEU A 126 17.41 -1.81 15.76
C LEU A 126 17.19 -1.32 14.33
N ASN A 127 17.92 -1.89 13.38
CA ASN A 127 17.89 -1.48 11.97
C ASN A 127 17.34 -2.58 11.03
N TYR A 128 16.87 -3.70 11.59
CA TYR A 128 16.36 -4.85 10.84
C TYR A 128 15.11 -5.43 11.51
N LEU A 129 14.16 -5.95 10.73
CA LEU A 129 13.01 -6.68 11.29
C LEU A 129 13.42 -7.89 12.16
N SER A 130 14.53 -8.54 11.83
CA SER A 130 15.03 -9.69 12.58
C SER A 130 15.48 -9.35 14.00
N THR A 131 15.88 -8.11 14.28
CA THR A 131 16.28 -7.69 15.64
C THR A 131 15.09 -7.55 16.58
N ILE A 132 13.88 -7.40 16.05
CA ILE A 132 12.63 -7.33 16.83
C ILE A 132 11.84 -8.65 16.79
N GLY A 133 12.42 -9.71 16.25
CA GLY A 133 11.80 -11.04 16.23
C GLY A 133 10.98 -11.36 14.97
N ILE A 134 11.07 -10.56 13.90
CA ILE A 134 10.41 -10.86 12.63
C ILE A 134 11.44 -11.39 11.65
N ALA A 135 11.33 -12.68 11.30
CA ALA A 135 12.27 -13.37 10.43
C ALA A 135 11.62 -13.75 9.10
N THR A 136 12.37 -13.66 8.01
CA THR A 136 11.95 -14.14 6.70
C THR A 136 12.29 -15.62 6.54
N ARG A 137 11.31 -16.44 6.16
CA ARG A 137 11.47 -17.86 5.84
C ARG A 137 12.00 -18.06 4.42
N GLY A 138 12.43 -19.29 4.11
CA GLY A 138 12.99 -19.63 2.79
C GLY A 138 12.01 -19.51 1.62
N ASP A 139 10.70 -19.51 1.89
CA ASP A 139 9.64 -19.27 0.90
C ASP A 139 9.30 -17.78 0.71
N GLY A 140 9.91 -16.90 1.51
CA GLY A 140 9.68 -15.46 1.53
C GLY A 140 8.68 -14.99 2.60
N THR A 141 7.93 -15.89 3.25
CA THR A 141 6.97 -15.52 4.31
C THR A 141 7.67 -14.99 5.56
N LEU A 142 6.94 -14.21 6.37
CA LEU A 142 7.41 -13.69 7.65
C LEU A 142 6.94 -14.59 8.81
N GLU A 143 7.84 -14.80 9.76
CA GLU A 143 7.59 -15.45 11.04
C GLU A 143 7.84 -14.45 12.17
N LEU A 144 6.86 -14.31 13.06
CA LEU A 144 6.94 -13.45 14.23
C LEU A 144 7.20 -14.26 15.51
N ASP A 145 8.20 -13.83 16.27
CA ASP A 145 8.47 -14.22 17.65
C ASP A 145 7.91 -13.14 18.60
N SER A 146 6.64 -13.28 19.01
CA SER A 146 5.94 -12.26 19.83
C SER A 146 6.68 -11.98 21.15
N ALA A 147 7.39 -12.96 21.72
CA ALA A 147 8.17 -12.75 22.94
C ALA A 147 9.36 -11.82 22.73
N LYS A 148 10.05 -11.91 21.58
CA LYS A 148 11.11 -10.96 21.21
C LYS A 148 10.56 -9.60 20.87
N LEU A 149 9.41 -9.53 20.19
CA LEU A 149 8.76 -8.27 19.89
C LEU A 149 8.37 -7.53 21.17
N ALA A 150 7.70 -8.20 22.10
CA ALA A 150 7.35 -7.64 23.41
C ALA A 150 8.59 -7.16 24.19
N SER A 151 9.69 -7.91 24.14
CA SER A 151 10.95 -7.50 24.76
C SER A 151 11.57 -6.26 24.10
N ALA A 152 11.51 -6.16 22.77
CA ALA A 152 12.01 -5.00 22.03
C ALA A 152 11.16 -3.75 22.33
N LEU A 153 9.83 -3.89 22.28
CA LEU A 153 8.88 -2.83 22.62
C LEU A 153 9.04 -2.34 24.06
N SER A 154 9.29 -3.23 25.02
CA SER A 154 9.56 -2.82 26.41
C SER A 154 10.89 -2.08 26.58
N SER A 155 11.86 -2.32 25.70
CA SER A 155 13.22 -1.76 25.84
C SER A 155 13.36 -0.42 25.11
N ASP A 156 12.85 -0.34 23.89
CA ASP A 156 12.88 0.85 23.05
C ASP A 156 11.66 0.90 22.11
N PRO A 157 10.49 1.37 22.60
CA PRO A 157 9.29 1.46 21.79
C PRO A 157 9.48 2.35 20.56
N GLN A 158 10.22 3.45 20.68
CA GLN A 158 10.43 4.41 19.60
C GLN A 158 11.34 3.84 18.52
N GLY A 159 12.40 3.11 18.88
CA GLY A 159 13.23 2.37 17.93
C GLY A 159 12.43 1.36 17.12
N VAL A 160 11.50 0.63 17.76
CA VAL A 160 10.59 -0.29 17.06
C VAL A 160 9.66 0.48 16.12
N ILE A 161 9.03 1.58 16.56
CA ILE A 161 8.17 2.41 15.71
C ILE A 161 8.93 2.89 14.47
N ASN A 162 10.13 3.46 14.67
CA ASN A 162 10.96 4.02 13.60
C ASN A 162 11.44 2.97 12.59
N LEU A 163 11.41 1.68 12.95
CA LEU A 163 11.70 0.59 12.02
C LEU A 163 10.58 0.39 10.99
N PHE A 164 9.34 0.73 11.33
CA PHE A 164 8.19 0.57 10.44
C PHE A 164 7.81 1.85 9.71
N ILE A 165 7.84 2.99 10.39
CA ILE A 165 7.39 4.28 9.82
C ILE A 165 8.56 5.17 9.40
N THR A 166 8.27 6.17 8.58
CA THR A 166 9.22 7.23 8.27
C THR A 166 9.51 8.06 9.53
N SER A 167 10.79 8.25 9.82
CA SER A 167 11.26 9.02 10.96
C SER A 167 12.43 9.90 10.56
N GLY A 168 12.70 10.93 11.36
CA GLY A 168 13.83 11.79 11.14
C GLY A 168 14.38 12.35 12.43
N SER A 169 15.65 12.73 12.39
CA SER A 169 16.34 13.40 13.48
C SER A 169 17.18 14.54 12.95
N ALA A 170 17.40 15.56 13.77
CA ALA A 170 18.29 16.66 13.44
C ALA A 170 19.47 16.68 14.41
N SER A 171 20.65 17.01 13.90
CA SER A 171 21.85 17.17 14.74
C SER A 171 21.87 18.50 15.51
N HIS A 172 21.00 19.45 15.14
CA HIS A 172 20.91 20.79 15.72
C HIS A 172 19.61 20.90 16.51
N SER A 173 19.68 21.38 17.76
CA SER A 173 18.53 21.41 18.70
C SER A 173 17.36 22.29 18.26
N GLU A 174 17.67 23.33 17.48
CA GLU A 174 16.76 24.34 16.96
C GLU A 174 16.17 23.96 15.59
N VAL A 175 16.44 22.73 15.12
CA VAL A 175 15.92 22.17 13.88
C VAL A 175 15.14 20.91 14.22
N GLU A 176 13.96 20.75 13.66
CA GLU A 176 13.11 19.58 13.92
C GLU A 176 12.64 18.96 12.61
N PHE A 177 12.72 17.63 12.51
CA PHE A 177 12.04 16.90 11.45
C PHE A 177 10.54 16.91 11.70
N VAL A 178 9.75 17.28 10.69
CA VAL A 178 8.28 17.34 10.81
C VAL A 178 7.65 16.16 10.05
N SER A 179 7.99 16.00 8.77
CA SER A 179 7.47 14.90 7.94
C SER A 179 8.31 14.71 6.69
N ALA A 180 8.04 13.63 5.96
CA ALA A 180 8.62 13.38 4.64
C ALA A 180 7.54 12.78 3.73
N SER A 181 7.67 13.02 2.43
CA SER A 181 6.74 12.52 1.41
C SER A 181 7.24 11.23 0.78
N GLU A 182 6.42 10.62 -0.09
CA GLU A 182 6.80 9.46 -0.91
C GLU A 182 7.99 9.73 -1.86
N PHE A 183 8.25 11.00 -2.17
CA PHE A 183 9.36 11.45 -3.02
C PHE A 183 10.64 11.71 -2.25
N THR A 184 10.56 11.87 -0.92
CA THR A 184 11.73 12.09 -0.08
C THR A 184 12.56 10.82 -0.05
N GLU A 185 13.85 10.94 -0.34
CA GLU A 185 14.78 9.82 -0.21
C GLU A 185 15.30 9.68 1.22
N GLU A 186 15.58 8.44 1.65
CA GLU A 186 16.30 8.20 2.92
C GLU A 186 17.75 8.69 2.85
N GLY A 187 18.30 9.10 4.00
CA GLY A 187 19.69 9.50 4.15
C GLY A 187 19.90 10.77 4.96
N GLU A 188 21.12 11.27 4.93
CA GLU A 188 21.54 12.48 5.61
C GLU A 188 21.43 13.68 4.68
N PHE A 189 20.80 14.76 5.14
CA PHE A 189 20.65 16.03 4.45
C PHE A 189 21.38 17.12 5.24
N GLU A 190 22.41 17.69 4.63
CA GLU A 190 23.10 18.85 5.19
C GLU A 190 22.22 20.10 5.05
N LEU A 191 22.07 20.84 6.14
CA LEU A 191 21.30 22.06 6.20
C LEU A 191 22.22 23.27 6.32
N ARG A 192 21.99 24.27 5.48
CA ARG A 192 22.70 25.55 5.52
C ARG A 192 21.74 26.71 5.32
N VAL A 193 21.95 27.81 6.04
CA VAL A 193 21.25 29.07 5.81
C VAL A 193 22.12 29.96 4.92
N ILE A 194 21.53 30.49 3.85
CA ILE A 194 22.15 31.44 2.91
C ILE A 194 21.15 32.56 2.66
N ASP A 195 21.54 33.81 2.91
CA ASP A 195 20.69 34.99 2.80
C ASP A 195 19.34 34.83 3.53
N GLY A 196 19.36 34.18 4.70
CA GLY A 196 18.16 33.91 5.51
C GLY A 196 17.21 32.83 4.96
N VAL A 197 17.63 32.08 3.94
CA VAL A 197 16.87 30.97 3.36
C VAL A 197 17.55 29.63 3.68
N PRO A 198 16.85 28.67 4.28
CA PRO A 198 17.35 27.31 4.44
C PRO A 198 17.57 26.63 3.09
N HIS A 199 18.71 25.98 2.95
CA HIS A 199 19.06 25.15 1.80
C HIS A 199 19.42 23.75 2.27
N LEU A 200 18.99 22.75 1.52
CA LEU A 200 19.26 21.34 1.77
C LEU A 200 20.17 20.77 0.69
N ARG A 201 20.96 19.79 1.08
CA ARG A 201 21.76 18.96 0.17
C ARG A 201 21.86 17.55 0.71
N LYS A 202 21.57 16.52 -0.09
CA LYS A 202 21.79 15.15 0.37
C LYS A 202 23.28 14.86 0.45
N SER A 203 23.72 14.17 1.49
CA SER A 203 25.11 13.79 1.69
C SER A 203 25.63 13.02 0.47
N GLY A 204 26.72 13.51 -0.12
CA GLY A 204 27.28 13.00 -1.38
C GLY A 204 26.91 13.79 -2.63
N GLU A 205 25.91 14.68 -2.56
CA GLU A 205 25.59 15.64 -3.63
C GLU A 205 26.46 16.89 -3.55
N THR A 206 26.53 17.65 -4.63
CA THR A 206 27.40 18.82 -4.74
C THR A 206 26.71 20.13 -4.43
N GLU A 207 25.43 20.26 -4.75
CA GLU A 207 24.72 21.55 -4.73
C GLU A 207 23.72 21.64 -3.58
N PHE A 208 23.68 22.81 -2.95
CA PHE A 208 22.65 23.18 -1.99
C PHE A 208 21.46 23.78 -2.73
N VAL A 209 20.27 23.24 -2.50
CA VAL A 209 19.03 23.72 -3.12
C VAL A 209 18.17 24.41 -2.06
N ALA A 210 17.65 25.58 -2.40
CA ALA A 210 16.80 26.36 -1.49
C ALA A 210 15.53 25.57 -1.15
N ALA A 211 15.22 25.48 0.14
CA ALA A 211 13.95 24.96 0.62
C ALA A 211 12.84 26.00 0.41
N VAL A 212 11.63 25.52 0.17
CA VAL A 212 10.43 26.33 -0.04
C VAL A 212 9.78 26.60 1.32
N ALA A 213 9.45 27.86 1.61
CA ALA A 213 8.77 28.21 2.86
C ALA A 213 7.37 27.56 2.93
N GLY A 214 7.10 26.89 4.05
CA GLY A 214 5.82 26.29 4.40
C GLY A 214 5.03 27.14 5.40
N PRO A 215 3.91 26.61 5.94
CA PRO A 215 3.15 27.29 6.99
C PRO A 215 3.93 27.35 8.31
N GLY A 216 3.84 28.48 9.03
CA GLY A 216 4.56 28.68 10.29
C GLY A 216 6.08 28.76 10.08
N ASN A 217 6.85 28.11 10.95
CA ASN A 217 8.32 28.07 10.88
C ASN A 217 8.82 26.83 10.12
N THR A 218 8.04 26.33 9.14
CA THR A 218 8.37 25.11 8.40
C THR A 218 8.91 25.41 7.01
N TYR A 219 9.73 24.50 6.50
CA TYR A 219 10.34 24.54 5.19
C TYR A 219 10.23 23.17 4.53
N ILE A 220 10.07 23.18 3.22
CA ILE A 220 9.81 21.99 2.39
C ILE A 220 10.95 21.87 1.39
N GLY A 221 11.58 20.69 1.29
CA GLY A 221 12.59 20.45 0.27
C GLY A 221 12.02 20.61 -1.15
N ALA A 222 12.85 21.14 -2.05
CA ALA A 222 12.44 21.51 -3.40
C ALA A 222 12.05 20.30 -4.26
N GLN A 223 11.15 20.52 -5.22
CA GLN A 223 10.79 19.53 -6.23
C GLN A 223 12.00 19.14 -7.09
N ASP A 224 11.97 17.92 -7.64
CA ASP A 224 13.03 17.34 -8.47
C ASP A 224 14.39 17.22 -7.73
N THR A 225 14.36 17.10 -6.40
CA THR A 225 15.55 16.88 -5.56
C THR A 225 15.33 15.68 -4.64
N SER A 226 16.41 15.07 -4.14
CA SER A 226 16.27 13.99 -3.15
C SER A 226 15.60 14.42 -1.83
N ALA A 227 15.52 15.73 -1.57
CA ALA A 227 14.81 16.30 -0.43
C ALA A 227 13.33 16.60 -0.72
N GLU A 228 12.80 16.24 -1.90
CA GLU A 228 11.45 16.60 -2.30
C GLU A 228 10.40 16.16 -1.26
N GLY A 229 9.62 17.13 -0.77
CA GLY A 229 8.58 16.90 0.24
C GLY A 229 9.09 16.57 1.64
N LEU A 230 10.40 16.72 1.91
CA LEU A 230 10.93 16.73 3.27
C LEU A 230 10.50 18.01 3.97
N VAL A 231 9.76 17.90 5.06
CA VAL A 231 9.31 19.03 5.88
C VAL A 231 10.11 19.07 7.18
N PHE A 232 10.68 20.22 7.48
CA PHE A 232 11.38 20.48 8.72
C PHE A 232 11.02 21.86 9.27
N SER A 233 11.17 22.03 10.58
CA SER A 233 11.07 23.33 11.24
C SER A 233 12.46 23.81 11.64
N ILE A 234 12.64 25.13 11.67
CA ILE A 234 13.87 25.77 12.17
C ILE A 234 13.48 27.01 12.96
N ASP A 235 14.14 27.24 14.10
CA ASP A 235 13.91 28.44 14.90
C ASP A 235 14.23 29.69 14.06
N PRO A 236 13.35 30.71 14.02
CA PRO A 236 13.59 31.94 13.28
C PRO A 236 14.90 32.66 13.62
N ALA A 237 15.41 32.53 14.85
CA ALA A 237 16.70 33.10 15.24
C ALA A 237 17.87 32.50 14.45
N GLU A 238 17.79 31.22 14.05
CA GLU A 238 18.83 30.56 13.26
C GLU A 238 18.89 31.08 11.82
N LEU A 239 17.80 31.69 11.33
CA LEU A 239 17.74 32.28 9.98
C LEU A 239 18.47 33.63 9.90
N GLU A 240 18.74 34.29 11.03
CA GLU A 240 19.41 35.59 11.04
C GLU A 240 20.92 35.49 10.74
N THR A 241 21.49 34.30 10.86
CA THR A 241 22.92 34.05 10.65
C THR A 241 23.14 32.94 9.63
N ASP A 242 23.73 33.30 8.51
CA ASP A 242 24.17 32.36 7.47
C ASP A 242 25.22 31.38 7.99
N GLY A 243 25.18 30.16 7.48
CA GLY A 243 26.12 29.09 7.84
C GLY A 243 25.47 27.72 7.95
N ASP A 244 26.29 26.73 8.26
CA ASP A 244 25.86 25.35 8.46
C ASP A 244 24.99 25.23 9.72
N LYS A 245 23.80 24.63 9.59
CA LYS A 245 22.82 24.42 10.66
C LYS A 245 22.64 22.93 10.98
N GLY A 246 23.69 22.15 10.78
CA GLY A 246 23.70 20.72 11.06
C GLY A 246 23.14 19.86 9.94
N THR A 247 22.70 18.66 10.31
CA THR A 247 22.25 17.61 9.40
C THR A 247 20.91 17.07 9.85
N LEU A 248 19.97 16.89 8.91
CA LEU A 248 18.77 16.11 9.10
C LEU A 248 18.98 14.69 8.57
N THR A 249 18.77 13.69 9.40
CA THR A 249 18.83 12.29 8.99
C THR A 249 17.41 11.78 8.85
N VAL A 250 17.03 11.36 7.65
CA VAL A 250 15.71 10.78 7.34
C VAL A 250 15.85 9.28 7.16
N SER A 251 15.00 8.54 7.84
CA SER A 251 14.92 7.08 7.79
C SER A 251 13.56 6.67 7.27
N ILE A 252 13.52 5.81 6.25
CA ILE A 252 12.27 5.28 5.71
C ILE A 252 12.05 3.88 6.28
N GLY A 253 11.04 3.72 7.12
CA GLY A 253 10.72 2.44 7.73
C GLY A 253 10.17 1.40 6.74
N ILE A 254 10.18 0.12 7.15
CA ILE A 254 9.86 -1.01 6.28
C ILE A 254 8.42 -0.97 5.76
N ALA A 255 7.46 -0.49 6.56
CA ALA A 255 6.07 -0.39 6.11
C ALA A 255 5.93 0.65 5.00
N GLU A 256 6.59 1.80 5.13
CA GLU A 256 6.64 2.82 4.08
C GLU A 256 7.35 2.31 2.81
N LYS A 257 8.47 1.59 2.96
CA LYS A 257 9.17 0.99 1.80
C LYS A 257 8.28 0.02 1.03
N LEU A 258 7.53 -0.81 1.76
CA LEU A 258 6.58 -1.73 1.15
C LEU A 258 5.41 -1.00 0.50
N ASP A 259 4.86 0.03 1.14
CA ASP A 259 3.76 0.82 0.60
C ASP A 259 4.16 1.48 -0.73
N ARG A 260 5.35 2.10 -0.79
CA ARG A 260 5.90 2.65 -2.05
C ARG A 260 6.09 1.57 -3.11
N ALA A 261 6.65 0.42 -2.75
CA ALA A 261 6.88 -0.68 -3.68
C ALA A 261 5.57 -1.27 -4.23
N LEU A 262 4.54 -1.40 -3.39
CA LEU A 262 3.21 -1.87 -3.77
C LEU A 262 2.49 -0.83 -4.62
N THR A 263 2.53 0.44 -4.24
CA THR A 263 1.93 1.54 -5.00
C THR A 263 2.52 1.61 -6.40
N GLU A 264 3.85 1.53 -6.55
CA GLU A 264 4.47 1.52 -7.88
C GLU A 264 4.11 0.25 -8.67
N SER A 265 4.07 -0.91 -8.02
CA SER A 265 3.73 -2.18 -8.68
C SER A 265 2.27 -2.27 -9.12
N THR A 266 1.35 -1.60 -8.40
CA THR A 266 -0.11 -1.64 -8.63
C THR A 266 -0.64 -0.42 -9.38
N ARG A 267 0.22 0.56 -9.69
CA ARG A 267 -0.15 1.78 -10.42
C ARG A 267 -0.84 1.43 -11.74
N GLU A 268 -2.04 1.96 -11.96
CA GLU A 268 -2.85 1.64 -13.14
C GLU A 268 -2.28 2.21 -14.46
N SER A 269 -1.41 3.21 -14.38
CA SER A 269 -0.69 3.73 -15.54
C SER A 269 0.15 2.63 -16.19
N GLY A 270 0.20 2.59 -17.52
CA GLY A 270 0.90 1.58 -18.32
C GLY A 270 2.42 1.44 -18.12
N ASP A 271 2.97 2.09 -17.09
CA ASP A 271 4.36 1.97 -16.67
C ASP A 271 4.58 0.82 -15.68
N SER A 272 3.56 0.38 -14.93
CA SER A 272 3.72 -0.75 -14.00
C SER A 272 3.69 -2.10 -14.74
N ALA A 273 4.49 -3.05 -14.26
CA ALA A 273 4.59 -4.37 -14.88
C ALA A 273 3.26 -5.14 -14.86
N LEU A 274 2.48 -4.99 -13.78
CA LEU A 274 1.16 -5.62 -13.66
C LEU A 274 0.14 -4.99 -14.62
N ALA A 275 0.10 -3.65 -14.72
CA ALA A 275 -0.78 -2.99 -15.68
C ALA A 275 -0.42 -3.37 -17.13
N ALA A 276 0.88 -3.49 -17.45
CA ALA A 276 1.33 -3.94 -18.76
C ALA A 276 0.87 -5.37 -19.10
N ASP A 277 0.96 -6.30 -18.14
CA ASP A 277 0.46 -7.67 -18.31
C ASP A 277 -1.06 -7.73 -18.51
N ILE A 278 -1.81 -6.92 -17.74
CA ILE A 278 -3.27 -6.79 -17.89
C ILE A 278 -3.61 -6.26 -19.28
N ASN A 279 -3.01 -5.14 -19.70
CA ASN A 279 -3.27 -4.53 -21.01
C ASN A 279 -2.94 -5.48 -22.16
N THR A 280 -1.81 -6.19 -22.07
CA THR A 280 -1.41 -7.18 -23.08
C THR A 280 -2.41 -8.34 -23.15
N THR A 281 -2.90 -8.81 -22.01
CA THR A 281 -3.87 -9.91 -21.95
C THR A 281 -5.23 -9.47 -22.46
N THR A 282 -5.69 -8.28 -22.10
CA THR A 282 -6.93 -7.66 -22.62
C THR A 282 -6.88 -7.57 -24.14
N LYS A 283 -5.77 -7.08 -24.69
CA LYS A 283 -5.61 -6.99 -26.15
C LYS A 283 -5.63 -8.35 -26.85
N LYS A 284 -4.99 -9.37 -26.26
CA LYS A 284 -5.09 -10.74 -26.80
C LYS A 284 -6.53 -11.26 -26.80
N ILE A 285 -7.32 -10.94 -25.78
CA ILE A 285 -8.74 -11.32 -25.72
C ILE A 285 -9.52 -10.63 -26.86
N GLU A 286 -9.27 -9.34 -27.09
CA GLU A 286 -9.86 -8.60 -28.20
C GLU A 286 -9.51 -9.21 -29.56
N ASP A 287 -8.21 -9.45 -29.82
CA ASP A 287 -7.73 -10.06 -31.07
C ASP A 287 -8.35 -11.46 -31.29
N LEU A 288 -8.46 -12.27 -30.23
CA LEU A 288 -9.08 -13.60 -30.31
C LEU A 288 -10.58 -13.51 -30.62
N ASN A 289 -11.29 -12.54 -30.07
CA ASN A 289 -12.71 -12.32 -30.37
C ASN A 289 -12.89 -11.94 -31.85
N GLU A 290 -12.02 -11.11 -32.42
CA GLU A 290 -12.05 -10.81 -33.86
C GLU A 290 -11.83 -12.06 -34.71
N VAL A 291 -10.86 -12.91 -34.34
CA VAL A 291 -10.61 -14.18 -35.04
C VAL A 291 -11.81 -15.11 -34.97
N ILE A 292 -12.48 -15.20 -33.82
CA ILE A 292 -13.70 -16.02 -33.66
C ILE A 292 -14.79 -15.54 -34.63
N LEU A 293 -15.01 -14.23 -34.74
CA LEU A 293 -15.99 -13.67 -35.67
C LEU A 293 -15.64 -13.99 -37.13
N MET A 294 -14.37 -13.84 -37.52
CA MET A 294 -13.92 -14.18 -38.87
C MET A 294 -14.09 -15.68 -39.18
N LEU A 295 -13.84 -16.55 -38.20
CA LEU A 295 -14.03 -18.00 -38.36
C LEU A 295 -15.51 -18.37 -38.48
N ASP A 296 -16.40 -17.72 -37.73
CA ASP A 296 -17.86 -17.92 -37.83
C ASP A 296 -18.39 -17.57 -39.23
N ASP A 297 -17.97 -16.42 -39.78
CA ASP A 297 -18.34 -16.01 -41.14
C ASP A 297 -17.78 -16.98 -42.20
N ARG A 298 -16.55 -17.45 -42.03
CA ARG A 298 -15.95 -18.44 -42.93
C ARG A 298 -16.67 -19.78 -42.87
N LEU A 299 -17.13 -20.21 -41.69
CA LEU A 299 -17.89 -21.45 -41.52
C LEU A 299 -19.23 -21.37 -42.26
N LYS A 300 -19.93 -20.25 -42.16
CA LYS A 300 -21.18 -19.99 -42.91
C LYS A 300 -20.97 -20.08 -44.42
N LEU A 301 -19.93 -19.41 -44.94
CA LEU A 301 -19.60 -19.47 -46.37
C LEU A 301 -19.27 -20.89 -46.84
N PHE A 302 -18.59 -21.67 -46.01
CA PHE A 302 -18.28 -23.07 -46.31
C PHE A 302 -19.55 -23.93 -46.34
N GLU A 303 -20.45 -23.75 -45.37
CA GLU A 303 -21.76 -24.42 -45.34
C GLU A 303 -22.57 -24.11 -46.60
N ASP A 304 -22.67 -22.84 -46.99
CA ASP A 304 -23.39 -22.42 -48.19
C ASP A 304 -22.80 -23.04 -49.46
N ASN A 305 -21.47 -23.11 -49.56
CA ASN A 305 -20.80 -23.76 -50.69
C ASN A 305 -21.11 -25.25 -50.74
N LEU A 306 -21.04 -25.96 -49.61
CA LEU A 306 -21.42 -27.37 -49.53
C LEU A 306 -22.88 -27.60 -49.94
N ARG A 307 -23.81 -26.76 -49.47
CA ARG A 307 -25.22 -26.80 -49.89
C ARG A 307 -25.35 -26.63 -51.40
N HIS A 308 -24.66 -25.67 -52.00
CA HIS A 308 -24.65 -25.47 -53.45
C HIS A 308 -24.04 -26.63 -54.24
N GLN A 309 -23.02 -27.30 -53.71
CA GLN A 309 -22.45 -28.51 -54.33
C GLN A 309 -23.45 -29.68 -54.26
N PHE A 310 -24.12 -29.85 -53.12
CA PHE A 310 -25.12 -30.89 -52.93
C PHE A 310 -26.31 -30.73 -53.88
N ILE A 311 -26.88 -29.52 -53.99
CA ILE A 311 -27.98 -29.23 -54.93
C ILE A 311 -27.57 -29.52 -56.38
N ARG A 312 -26.33 -29.18 -56.75
CA ARG A 312 -25.80 -29.50 -58.10
C ARG A 312 -25.69 -31.00 -58.33
N LEU A 313 -25.20 -31.75 -57.34
CA LEU A 313 -25.14 -33.20 -57.40
C LEU A 313 -26.54 -33.83 -57.53
N GLU A 314 -27.52 -33.36 -56.75
CA GLU A 314 -28.92 -33.82 -56.89
C GLU A 314 -29.47 -33.54 -58.28
N THR A 315 -29.22 -32.35 -58.84
CA THR A 315 -29.67 -31.99 -60.19
C THR A 315 -29.04 -32.92 -61.25
N ILE A 316 -27.73 -33.18 -61.15
CA ILE A 316 -27.02 -34.08 -62.06
C ILE A 316 -27.54 -35.51 -61.92
N LEU A 317 -27.75 -36.00 -60.69
CA LEU A 317 -28.31 -37.33 -60.44
C LEU A 317 -29.73 -37.46 -60.98
N GLY A 318 -30.56 -36.42 -60.84
CA GLY A 318 -31.89 -36.37 -61.44
C GLY A 318 -31.85 -36.42 -62.97
N GLN A 319 -30.93 -35.69 -63.60
CA GLN A 319 -30.72 -35.75 -65.05
C GLN A 319 -30.19 -37.12 -65.51
N LEU A 320 -29.25 -37.71 -64.78
CA LEU A 320 -28.72 -39.05 -65.10
C LEU A 320 -29.80 -40.13 -64.94
N ASN A 321 -30.65 -40.02 -63.92
CA ASN A 321 -31.78 -40.94 -63.73
C ASN A 321 -32.81 -40.80 -64.85
N SER A 322 -33.18 -39.57 -65.25
CA SER A 322 -34.10 -39.36 -66.37
C SER A 322 -33.52 -39.81 -67.71
N GLN A 323 -32.22 -39.60 -67.94
CA GLN A 323 -31.51 -40.15 -69.10
C GLN A 323 -31.49 -41.67 -69.07
N ARG A 324 -31.23 -42.30 -67.92
CA ARG A 324 -31.27 -43.75 -67.75
C ARG A 324 -32.66 -44.30 -68.08
N GLU A 325 -33.72 -43.68 -67.58
CA GLU A 325 -35.10 -44.06 -67.89
C GLU A 325 -35.43 -43.88 -69.38
N ALA A 326 -35.00 -42.78 -70.01
CA ALA A 326 -35.18 -42.55 -71.43
C ALA A 326 -34.43 -43.59 -72.29
N VAL A 327 -33.22 -43.98 -71.89
CA VAL A 327 -32.45 -45.05 -72.53
C VAL A 327 -33.08 -46.42 -72.31
N GLN A 328 -33.59 -46.71 -71.11
CA GLN A 328 -34.34 -47.95 -70.86
C GLN A 328 -35.63 -48.01 -71.69
N ALA A 329 -36.37 -46.89 -71.80
CA ALA A 329 -37.57 -46.80 -72.61
C ALA A 329 -37.27 -46.93 -74.12
N SER A 330 -36.15 -46.38 -74.60
CA SER A 330 -35.74 -46.55 -76.01
C SER A 330 -35.24 -47.97 -76.29
N LEU A 331 -34.54 -48.60 -75.35
CA LEU A 331 -34.17 -50.02 -75.39
C LEU A 331 -35.40 -50.94 -75.41
N ALA A 332 -36.42 -50.65 -74.61
CA ALA A 332 -37.67 -51.39 -74.62
C ALA A 332 -38.47 -51.22 -75.93
N ASN A 333 -38.27 -50.12 -76.66
CA ASN A 333 -38.95 -49.80 -77.92
C ASN A 333 -38.11 -50.09 -79.18
N LEU A 334 -36.91 -50.66 -79.05
CA LEU A 334 -36.10 -51.09 -80.19
C LEU A 334 -36.75 -52.33 -80.87
N PRO A 335 -37.10 -52.26 -82.17
CA PRO A 335 -37.70 -53.38 -82.89
C PRO A 335 -36.61 -54.42 -83.19
N GLY A 336 -36.45 -55.39 -82.29
CA GLY A 336 -35.45 -56.46 -82.46
C GLY A 336 -35.41 -57.58 -81.41
N ALA A 337 -36.32 -57.61 -80.43
CA ALA A 337 -36.42 -58.72 -79.48
C ALA A 337 -37.86 -59.25 -79.35
N LEU A 338 -38.48 -59.55 -80.49
CA LEU A 338 -39.50 -60.60 -80.56
C LEU A 338 -39.12 -61.54 -81.71
N LYS A 339 -38.45 -62.65 -81.36
CA LYS A 339 -38.78 -64.03 -81.77
C LYS A 339 -37.60 -64.98 -81.55
N SER A 340 -37.73 -65.87 -80.57
CA SER A 340 -37.77 -67.29 -80.92
C SER A 340 -39.07 -67.88 -80.38
N SER A 341 -39.88 -68.33 -81.31
CA SER A 341 -41.11 -69.10 -81.17
C SER A 341 -40.86 -70.50 -80.59
N ASN A 342 -41.91 -71.01 -79.91
CA ASN A 342 -42.10 -72.29 -79.21
C ASN A 342 -41.54 -72.40 -77.80
#